data_AF-A0A4Q2CZT1-F1
#
_entry.id   AF-A0A4Q2CZT1-F1
#
_cell.length_a   1.000
_cell.length_b   1.000
_cell.length_c   1.000
_cell.angle_alpha   90.00
_cell.angle_beta   90.00
_cell.angle_gamma   90.00
#
_symmetry.space_group_name_H-M   'P 1'
#
loop_
_entity.id
_entity.type
_entity.pdbx_description
1 polymer ?
#
loop_
_entity_poly.entity_id
_entity_poly.type
_entity_poly.pdbx_seq_one_letter_code
_entity_poly.pdbx_strand_id
1 'polypeptide(L)'
;MDKIDLIRGAIMNGIKDSKPWVGLPQSTSYLKIRGVPRFSNCEGTVLTTPDDVVRAMEGSPYKQWWQLMSAPRIVLESKASTLTTVFFNIWDSTKGTNGNTLIGKRILIFNQACTISAAAANPGVPLCTNCW
;
A
#
# COMPACT_ATOMS: atom_id res chain seq x y z
N MET A 1 2.06 43.70 -26.99
CA MET A 1 2.86 43.23 -25.83
C MET A 1 1.86 42.80 -24.79
N ASP A 2 1.50 41.52 -24.86
CA ASP A 2 0.34 40.98 -24.16
C ASP A 2 0.65 40.70 -22.70
N LYS A 3 -0.30 41.05 -21.83
CA LYS A 3 -0.23 40.94 -20.36
C LYS A 3 0.05 39.51 -19.88
N ILE A 4 -0.13 38.52 -20.75
CA ILE A 4 0.10 37.08 -20.52
C ILE A 4 1.59 36.72 -20.50
N ASP A 5 2.43 37.40 -21.30
CA ASP A 5 3.86 37.06 -21.38
C ASP A 5 4.66 37.55 -20.16
N LEU A 6 4.17 38.62 -19.50
CA LEU A 6 4.77 39.12 -18.26
C LEU A 6 4.54 38.19 -17.07
N ILE A 7 3.37 37.52 -17.02
CA ILE A 7 3.04 36.57 -15.94
C ILE A 7 3.87 35.28 -16.07
N ARG A 8 4.13 34.83 -17.31
CA ARG A 8 4.98 33.66 -17.58
C ARG A 8 6.43 33.87 -17.14
N GLY A 9 6.97 35.07 -17.37
CA GLY A 9 8.35 35.41 -16.96
C GLY A 9 8.55 35.43 -15.44
N ALA A 10 7.54 35.86 -14.68
CA ALA A 10 7.64 35.99 -13.22
C ALA A 10 7.52 34.64 -12.47
N ILE A 11 6.74 33.69 -12.98
CA ILE A 11 6.54 32.39 -12.31
C ILE A 11 7.77 31.47 -12.46
N MET A 12 8.51 31.58 -13.57
CA MET A 12 9.67 30.71 -13.82
C MET A 12 10.91 31.05 -12.97
N ASN A 13 10.98 32.24 -12.36
CA ASN A 13 12.16 32.67 -11.62
C ASN A 13 12.13 32.31 -10.11
N GLY A 14 11.07 31.62 -9.64
CA GLY A 14 10.84 31.33 -8.22
C GLY A 14 10.76 29.85 -7.84
N ILE A 15 10.80 28.92 -8.79
CA ILE A 15 10.64 27.48 -8.51
C ILE A 15 11.99 26.80 -8.70
N LYS A 16 12.68 26.55 -7.57
CA LYS A 16 13.82 25.63 -7.51
C LYS A 16 13.37 24.25 -8.00
N ASP A 17 13.88 23.82 -9.14
CA ASP A 17 14.23 22.45 -9.56
C ASP A 17 13.35 21.25 -9.12
N SER A 18 12.05 21.45 -8.89
CA SER A 18 11.11 20.33 -8.81
C SER A 18 10.42 20.20 -10.17
N LYS A 19 10.98 19.37 -11.06
CA LYS A 19 10.22 18.87 -12.21
C LYS A 19 8.93 18.24 -11.67
N PRO A 20 7.74 18.80 -11.91
CA PRO A 20 6.51 18.12 -11.55
C PRO A 20 6.46 16.87 -12.42
N TRP A 21 6.39 15.69 -11.81
CA TRP A 21 6.22 14.45 -12.54
C TRP A 21 4.93 14.54 -13.38
N VAL A 22 5.07 14.62 -14.70
CA VAL A 22 3.97 14.48 -15.67
C VAL A 22 3.99 13.03 -16.19
N GLY A 23 3.96 12.07 -15.27
CA GLY A 23 3.73 10.67 -15.62
C GLY A 23 2.24 10.41 -15.75
N LEU A 24 1.83 9.52 -16.66
CA LEU A 24 0.47 8.97 -16.64
C LEU A 24 0.17 8.40 -15.24
N PRO A 25 -1.04 8.60 -14.68
CA PRO A 25 -1.37 8.02 -13.38
C PRO A 25 -1.20 6.49 -13.46
N GLN A 26 -0.23 5.95 -12.73
CA GLN A 26 -0.05 4.52 -12.60
C GLN A 26 -1.18 3.98 -11.74
N SER A 27 -1.79 2.88 -12.17
CA SER A 27 -2.92 2.29 -11.46
C SER A 27 -2.44 1.65 -10.15
N THR A 28 -3.36 1.44 -9.21
CA THR A 28 -3.06 0.78 -7.94
C THR A 28 -4.02 -0.38 -7.70
N SER A 29 -3.51 -1.41 -7.03
CA SER A 29 -4.32 -2.53 -6.56
C SER A 29 -4.39 -2.51 -5.03
N TYR A 30 -5.62 -2.50 -4.50
CA TYR A 30 -5.88 -2.53 -3.07
C TYR A 30 -6.10 -3.97 -2.59
N LEU A 31 -5.23 -4.42 -1.70
CA LEU A 31 -5.15 -5.81 -1.26
C LEU A 31 -5.18 -5.90 0.26
N LYS A 32 -5.41 -7.12 0.75
CA LYS A 32 -5.31 -7.43 2.17
C LYS A 32 -4.71 -8.81 2.43
N ILE A 33 -3.96 -8.91 3.52
CA ILE A 33 -3.43 -10.15 4.08
C ILE A 33 -4.31 -10.52 5.28
N ARG A 34 -4.92 -11.71 5.26
CA ARG A 34 -5.73 -12.21 6.38
C ARG A 34 -4.96 -13.21 7.24
N GLY A 35 -5.34 -13.29 8.51
CA GLY A 35 -4.75 -14.23 9.46
C GLY A 35 -3.34 -13.85 9.90
N VAL A 36 -3.00 -12.56 9.89
CA VAL A 36 -1.70 -12.09 10.38
C VAL A 36 -1.73 -12.11 11.90
N PRO A 37 -0.76 -12.76 12.59
CA PRO A 37 -0.70 -12.73 14.04
C PRO A 37 -0.71 -11.30 14.56
N ARG A 38 -1.48 -11.02 15.60
CA ARG A 38 -1.50 -9.72 16.27
C ARG A 38 -0.17 -9.42 16.96
N PHE A 39 0.48 -10.47 17.47
CA PHE A 39 1.71 -10.38 18.22
C PHE A 39 2.82 -11.11 17.48
N SER A 40 4.01 -10.51 17.44
CA SER A 40 5.19 -11.06 16.80
C SER A 40 5.93 -12.08 17.68
N ASN A 41 5.64 -12.09 18.98
CA ASN A 41 6.21 -13.02 19.95
C ASN A 41 5.16 -13.96 20.56
N CYS A 42 5.63 -15.09 21.07
CA CYS A 42 4.77 -16.10 21.70
C CYS A 42 4.15 -15.63 23.02
N GLU A 43 4.77 -14.66 23.70
CA GLU A 43 4.27 -14.09 24.96
C GLU A 43 3.07 -13.16 24.77
N GLY A 44 2.79 -12.74 23.52
CA GLY A 44 1.65 -11.86 23.24
C GLY A 44 1.84 -10.42 23.71
N THR A 45 3.08 -9.95 23.81
CA THR A 45 3.42 -8.62 24.35
C THR A 45 3.90 -7.64 23.28
N VAL A 46 4.51 -8.13 22.21
CA VAL A 46 5.03 -7.29 21.12
C VAL A 46 4.05 -7.32 19.95
N LEU A 47 3.48 -6.17 19.60
CA LEU A 47 2.55 -6.06 18.48
C LEU A 47 3.29 -6.24 17.15
N THR A 48 2.61 -6.88 16.20
CA THR A 48 3.04 -6.92 14.81
C THR A 48 3.07 -5.52 14.24
N THR A 49 4.18 -5.17 13.59
CA THR A 49 4.39 -3.86 12.98
C THR A 49 4.24 -3.91 11.47
N PRO A 50 4.00 -2.78 10.79
CA PRO A 50 4.06 -2.72 9.33
C PRO A 50 5.40 -3.21 8.76
N ASP A 51 6.51 -2.93 9.45
CA ASP A 51 7.85 -3.35 9.03
C ASP A 51 8.03 -4.87 9.05
N ASP A 52 7.38 -5.58 9.98
CA ASP A 52 7.39 -7.04 9.99
C ASP A 52 6.68 -7.63 8.77
N VAL A 53 5.58 -6.99 8.34
CA VAL A 53 4.86 -7.37 7.13
C VAL A 53 5.70 -7.09 5.90
N VAL A 54 6.36 -5.94 5.85
CA VAL A 54 7.28 -5.57 4.76
C VAL A 54 8.40 -6.59 4.66
N ARG A 55 9.05 -6.91 5.79
CA ARG A 55 10.14 -7.92 5.83
C ARG A 55 9.66 -9.28 5.33
N ALA A 56 8.45 -9.71 5.73
CA ALA A 56 7.88 -10.97 5.27
C ALA A 56 7.58 -10.98 3.76
N MET A 57 7.06 -9.88 3.21
CA MET A 57 6.80 -9.75 1.78
C MET A 57 8.08 -9.69 0.95
N GLU A 58 9.08 -8.93 1.42
CA GLU A 58 10.41 -8.82 0.81
C GLU A 58 11.16 -10.16 0.81
N GLY A 59 10.96 -10.99 1.84
CA GLY A 59 11.49 -12.35 1.90
C GLY A 59 10.67 -13.39 1.13
N SER A 60 9.52 -13.01 0.56
CA SER A 60 8.63 -13.95 -0.13
C SER A 60 8.98 -14.11 -1.62
N PRO A 61 8.57 -15.22 -2.26
CA PRO A 61 8.69 -15.38 -3.71
C PRO A 61 7.90 -14.34 -4.52
N TYR A 62 7.05 -13.53 -3.87
CA TYR A 62 6.17 -12.59 -4.54
C TYR A 62 6.69 -11.16 -4.60
N LYS A 63 7.87 -10.88 -4.01
CA LYS A 63 8.48 -9.55 -3.95
C LYS A 63 8.46 -8.81 -5.29
N GLN A 64 8.71 -9.51 -6.40
CA GLN A 64 8.75 -8.90 -7.73
C GLN A 64 7.42 -8.27 -8.19
N TRP A 65 6.28 -8.74 -7.67
CA TRP A 65 4.94 -8.19 -7.97
C TRP A 65 4.44 -7.25 -6.86
N TRP A 66 5.21 -7.06 -5.80
CA TRP A 66 4.80 -6.32 -4.61
C TRP A 66 5.50 -4.96 -4.52
N GLN A 67 5.16 -4.07 -5.44
CA GLN A 67 5.65 -2.68 -5.42
C GLN A 67 4.78 -1.84 -4.50
N LEU A 68 5.13 -1.80 -3.22
CA LEU A 68 4.36 -1.11 -2.19
C LEU A 68 4.27 0.41 -2.44
N MET A 69 3.05 0.96 -2.37
CA MET A 69 2.80 2.41 -2.54
C MET A 69 2.97 3.19 -1.24
N SER A 70 2.49 2.63 -0.13
CA SER A 70 2.52 3.23 1.20
C SER A 70 2.59 2.16 2.28
N ALA A 71 2.97 2.55 3.51
CA ALA A 71 3.09 1.62 4.62
C ALA A 71 1.79 0.82 4.84
N PRO A 72 1.86 -0.51 5.08
CA PRO A 72 0.67 -1.31 5.32
C PRO A 72 -0.08 -0.89 6.60
N ARG A 73 -1.40 -0.91 6.55
CA ARG A 73 -2.27 -0.64 7.70
C ARG A 73 -2.74 -1.94 8.34
N ILE A 74 -2.42 -2.11 9.62
CA ILE A 74 -2.84 -3.28 10.40
C ILE A 74 -4.17 -2.96 11.07
N VAL A 75 -5.16 -3.83 10.88
CA VAL A 75 -6.50 -3.70 11.46
C VAL A 75 -6.86 -4.99 12.17
N LEU A 76 -7.41 -4.87 13.37
CA LEU A 76 -7.84 -6.01 14.15
C LEU A 76 -9.14 -6.60 13.58
N GLU A 77 -9.25 -7.93 13.48
CA GLU A 77 -10.49 -8.56 12.98
C GLU A 77 -11.67 -8.43 13.94
N SER A 78 -11.40 -8.47 15.25
CA SER A 78 -12.38 -8.19 16.32
C SER A 78 -11.65 -7.83 17.60
N LYS A 79 -12.31 -7.15 18.56
CA LYS A 79 -11.67 -6.71 19.82
C LYS A 79 -10.95 -7.84 20.58
N ALA A 80 -11.44 -9.07 20.48
CA ALA A 80 -10.88 -10.24 21.16
C ALA A 80 -9.99 -11.12 20.25
N SER A 81 -9.81 -10.75 18.97
CA SER A 81 -9.04 -11.56 18.03
C SER A 81 -7.54 -11.48 18.30
N THR A 82 -6.87 -12.63 18.21
CA THR A 82 -5.40 -12.72 18.14
C THR A 82 -4.88 -12.58 16.71
N LEU A 83 -5.77 -12.38 15.74
CA LEU A 83 -5.48 -12.20 14.33
C LEU A 83 -5.88 -10.81 13.86
N THR A 84 -5.09 -10.32 12.91
CA THR A 84 -5.25 -9.03 12.25
C THR A 84 -5.34 -9.23 10.74
N THR A 85 -6.01 -8.28 10.10
CA THR A 85 -5.97 -8.09 8.64
C THR A 85 -5.08 -6.92 8.32
N VAL A 86 -4.14 -7.11 7.40
CA VAL A 86 -3.25 -6.05 6.93
C VAL A 86 -3.70 -5.56 5.57
N PHE A 87 -3.98 -4.27 5.44
CA PHE A 87 -4.39 -3.63 4.19
C PHE A 87 -3.23 -2.86 3.57
N PHE A 88 -3.09 -2.90 2.25
CA PHE A 88 -2.01 -2.21 1.55
C PHE A 88 -2.36 -1.93 0.09
N ASN A 89 -1.72 -0.92 -0.49
CA ASN A 89 -1.78 -0.61 -1.91
C ASN A 89 -0.45 -0.94 -2.57
N ILE A 90 -0.52 -1.53 -3.76
CA ILE A 90 0.65 -1.68 -4.64
C ILE A 90 0.46 -0.85 -5.90
N TRP A 91 1.58 -0.45 -6.50
CA TRP A 91 1.62 0.01 -7.88
C TRP A 91 1.30 -1.16 -8.82
N ASP A 92 0.46 -0.89 -9.82
CA ASP A 92 -0.02 -1.90 -10.75
C ASP A 92 -0.25 -1.34 -12.17
N SER A 93 -0.49 -2.25 -13.11
CA SER A 93 -1.02 -1.92 -14.42
C SER A 93 -2.51 -1.58 -14.33
N THR A 94 -3.05 -0.90 -15.34
CA THR A 94 -4.51 -0.63 -15.45
C THR A 94 -5.36 -1.91 -15.42
N LYS A 95 -4.77 -3.07 -15.75
CA LYS A 95 -5.44 -4.38 -15.70
C LYS A 95 -5.32 -5.09 -14.35
N GLY A 96 -4.60 -4.51 -13.38
CA GLY A 96 -4.38 -5.11 -12.07
C GLY A 96 -3.53 -6.39 -12.13
N THR A 97 -2.57 -6.47 -13.06
CA THR A 97 -1.80 -7.71 -13.32
C THR A 97 -1.05 -8.19 -12.08
N ASN A 98 -0.39 -7.29 -11.36
CA ASN A 98 0.36 -7.64 -10.15
C ASN A 98 -0.59 -8.04 -9.03
N GLY A 99 -1.66 -7.28 -8.82
CA GLY A 99 -2.68 -7.57 -7.81
C GLY A 99 -3.34 -8.93 -8.03
N ASN A 100 -3.78 -9.22 -9.25
CA ASN A 100 -4.34 -10.50 -9.63
C ASN A 100 -3.36 -11.67 -9.43
N THR A 101 -2.07 -11.44 -9.66
CA THR A 101 -1.02 -12.45 -9.42
C THR A 101 -0.85 -12.77 -7.93
N LEU A 102 -1.01 -11.77 -7.06
CA LEU A 102 -0.89 -11.91 -5.61
C LEU A 102 -2.15 -12.51 -4.95
N ILE A 103 -3.33 -12.31 -5.52
CA ILE A 103 -4.58 -12.83 -4.95
C ILE A 103 -4.53 -14.36 -4.86
N GLY A 104 -4.91 -14.89 -3.68
CA GLY A 104 -4.91 -16.32 -3.39
C GLY A 104 -3.54 -16.89 -3.00
N LYS A 105 -2.47 -16.09 -3.08
CA LYS A 105 -1.15 -16.51 -2.63
C LYS A 105 -1.05 -16.55 -1.11
N ARG A 106 -0.17 -17.41 -0.61
CA ARG A 106 0.13 -17.57 0.81
C ARG A 106 1.56 -17.15 1.12
N ILE A 107 1.72 -16.40 2.21
CA ILE A 107 3.01 -15.98 2.76
C ILE A 107 3.12 -16.43 4.22
N LEU A 108 4.34 -16.52 4.73
CA LEU A 108 4.58 -16.79 6.14
C LEU A 108 4.90 -15.47 6.86
N ILE A 109 4.13 -15.17 7.90
CA ILE A 109 4.44 -14.08 8.84
C ILE A 109 4.53 -14.69 10.23
N PHE A 110 5.70 -14.63 10.87
CA PHE A 110 5.99 -15.30 12.14
C PHE A 110 5.62 -16.79 12.14
N ASN A 111 5.97 -17.50 11.06
CA ASN A 111 5.64 -18.92 10.84
C ASN A 111 4.13 -19.23 10.75
N GLN A 112 3.27 -18.22 10.67
CA GLN A 112 1.84 -18.37 10.39
C GLN A 112 1.57 -18.22 8.89
N ALA A 113 0.79 -19.14 8.32
CA ALA A 113 0.38 -19.06 6.92
C ALA A 113 -0.75 -18.03 6.74
N CYS A 114 -0.43 -16.91 6.11
CA CYS A 114 -1.37 -15.82 5.85
C CYS A 114 -1.75 -15.77 4.37
N THR A 115 -3.00 -15.43 4.07
CA THR A 115 -3.51 -15.43 2.68
C THR A 115 -3.72 -14.01 2.16
N ILE A 116 -3.22 -13.74 0.97
CA ILE A 116 -3.45 -12.48 0.25
C ILE A 116 -4.79 -12.58 -0.50
N SER A 117 -5.62 -11.54 -0.37
CA SER A 117 -6.91 -11.44 -1.04
C SER A 117 -7.17 -10.02 -1.52
N ALA A 118 -8.08 -9.88 -2.49
CA ALA A 118 -8.57 -8.56 -2.88
C ALA A 118 -9.20 -7.87 -1.67
N ALA A 119 -8.88 -6.59 -1.48
CA ALA A 119 -9.60 -5.76 -0.54
C ALA A 119 -10.73 -5.06 -1.30
N ALA A 120 -11.93 -5.08 -0.71
CA ALA A 120 -12.99 -4.21 -1.21
C ALA A 120 -12.58 -2.77 -0.92
N ALA A 121 -12.55 -1.92 -1.95
CA ALA A 121 -12.63 -0.48 -1.71
C ALA A 121 -13.95 -0.25 -0.98
N ASN A 122 -13.93 0.41 0.18
CA ASN A 122 -15.14 0.67 0.95
C ASN A 122 -16.15 1.39 0.06
N PRO A 123 -17.26 0.75 -0.37
CA PRO A 123 -18.25 1.40 -1.22
C PRO A 123 -19.00 2.38 -0.32
N GLY A 124 -18.67 3.67 -0.42
CA GLY A 124 -19.32 4.74 0.37
C GLY A 124 -18.37 5.70 1.08
N VAL A 125 -17.06 5.45 1.08
CA VAL A 125 -16.08 6.44 1.55
C VAL A 125 -15.44 7.06 0.30
N PRO A 126 -15.55 8.39 0.07
CA PRO A 126 -14.78 9.03 -0.99
C PRO A 126 -13.31 8.66 -0.82
N LEU A 127 -12.66 8.27 -1.91
CA LEU A 127 -11.20 8.19 -1.93
C LEU A 127 -10.70 9.62 -1.69
N CYS A 128 -10.45 9.97 -0.43
CA CYS A 128 -9.89 11.26 -0.13
C CYS A 128 -8.52 11.32 -0.79
N THR A 129 -8.31 12.34 -1.60
CA THR A 129 -7.07 12.53 -2.37
C THR A 129 -5.85 12.73 -1.46
N ASN A 130 -6.06 12.96 -0.15
CA ASN A 130 -5.05 13.31 0.85
C ASN A 130 -5.06 12.45 2.12
N CYS A 131 -5.81 11.35 2.20
CA CYS A 131 -5.62 10.39 3.29
C CYS A 131 -5.03 9.11 2.70
N TRP A 132 -3.71 9.08 2.72
CA TRP A 132 -2.91 7.87 2.56
C TRP A 132 -2.71 7.22 3.93
#